data_AF-A0A2P8DKK9-F1
#
_entry.id   AF-A0A2P8DKK9-F1
#
_cell.length_a   1.000
_cell.length_b   1.000
_cell.length_c   1.000
_cell.angle_alpha   90.00
_cell.angle_beta   90.00
_cell.angle_gamma   90.00
#
_symmetry.space_group_name_H-M   'P 1'
#
loop_
_entity.id
_entity.type
_entity.pdbx_description
1 polymer ?
#
loop_
_entity_poly.entity_id
_entity_poly.type
_entity_poly.pdbx_seq_one_letter_code
_entity_poly.pdbx_strand_id
1 'polypeptide(L)'
;MPADDSPDPAGTELAFGQRLKLLRTRRGMTREVLGGLVGRSGSWVKAVECGRLATPKLSLLLRLAEALRTRDLAQLTGCQSVDVDSSSPTSRHRTCCGGWPNAEWSPHRTSATPTPSASRPGS
;
A
#
# COMPACT_ATOMS: atom_id res chain seq x y z
N MET A 1 -4.80 -34.03 23.48
CA MET A 1 -5.43 -33.98 22.15
C MET A 1 -5.19 -32.58 21.62
N PRO A 2 -4.54 -32.42 20.45
CA PRO A 2 -4.06 -31.11 19.99
C PRO A 2 -5.25 -30.21 19.69
N ALA A 3 -5.09 -28.92 19.99
CA ALA A 3 -6.01 -27.90 19.53
C ALA A 3 -6.00 -27.89 18.00
N ASP A 4 -7.20 -27.86 17.44
CA ASP A 4 -7.45 -27.66 16.02
C ASP A 4 -7.01 -26.21 15.67
N ASP A 5 -5.72 -26.02 15.39
CA ASP A 5 -5.16 -24.83 14.75
C ASP A 5 -5.57 -24.84 13.26
N SER A 6 -6.87 -24.81 12.98
CA SER A 6 -7.40 -24.54 11.65
C SER A 6 -7.38 -23.02 11.44
N PRO A 7 -6.44 -22.45 10.65
CA PRO A 7 -6.53 -21.04 10.29
C PRO A 7 -7.76 -20.85 9.41
N ASP A 8 -8.80 -20.24 9.98
CA ASP A 8 -9.95 -19.70 9.26
C ASP A 8 -9.45 -18.83 8.08
N PRO A 9 -9.65 -19.21 6.79
CA PRO A 9 -9.11 -18.44 5.66
C PRO A 9 -9.90 -17.14 5.37
N ALA A 10 -10.90 -16.82 6.19
CA ALA A 10 -11.87 -15.75 5.95
C ALA A 10 -11.53 -14.40 6.62
N GLY A 11 -10.29 -14.21 7.10
CA GLY A 11 -9.74 -12.93 7.56
C GLY A 11 -8.65 -12.41 6.62
N THR A 12 -8.92 -12.35 5.32
CA THR A 12 -7.95 -12.50 4.24
C THR A 12 -6.93 -11.36 4.13
N GLU A 13 -5.88 -11.42 4.94
CA GLU A 13 -4.69 -10.63 4.71
C GLU A 13 -4.02 -11.09 3.40
N LEU A 14 -4.27 -10.35 2.31
CA LEU A 14 -3.77 -10.72 0.97
C LEU A 14 -2.26 -10.96 0.98
N ALA A 15 -1.82 -12.08 0.43
CA ALA A 15 -0.40 -12.35 0.28
C ALA A 15 0.27 -11.26 -0.57
N PHE A 16 1.54 -10.96 -0.32
CA PHE A 16 2.34 -9.95 -1.03
C PHE A 16 2.15 -10.03 -2.56
N GLY A 17 2.27 -11.23 -3.14
CA GLY A 17 2.13 -11.45 -4.57
C GLY A 17 0.74 -11.09 -5.12
N GLN A 18 -0.32 -11.34 -4.35
CA GLN A 18 -1.68 -10.97 -4.72
C GLN A 18 -1.89 -9.45 -4.67
N ARG A 19 -1.35 -8.77 -3.65
CA ARG A 19 -1.36 -7.30 -3.56
C ARG A 19 -0.60 -6.67 -4.72
N LEU A 20 0.58 -7.19 -5.04
CA LEU A 20 1.38 -6.75 -6.17
C LEU A 20 0.61 -6.87 -7.49
N LYS A 21 -0.05 -8.02 -7.71
CA LYS A 21 -0.89 -8.25 -8.89
C LYS A 21 -2.02 -7.23 -8.98
N LEU A 22 -2.71 -6.96 -7.87
CA LEU A 22 -3.83 -6.02 -7.79
C LEU A 22 -3.39 -4.58 -8.11
N LEU A 23 -2.29 -4.11 -7.52
CA LEU A 23 -1.75 -2.78 -7.79
C LEU A 23 -1.31 -2.64 -9.25
N ARG A 24 -0.68 -3.68 -9.80
CA ARG A 24 -0.27 -3.70 -11.20
C ARG A 24 -1.47 -3.65 -12.14
N THR A 25 -2.52 -4.44 -11.90
CA THR A 25 -3.72 -4.45 -12.76
C THR A 25 -4.52 -3.16 -12.66
N ARG A 26 -4.65 -2.58 -11.46
CA ARG A 26 -5.29 -1.27 -11.27
C ARG A 26 -4.61 -0.15 -12.06
N ARG A 27 -3.32 -0.29 -12.36
CA ARG A 27 -2.55 0.63 -13.19
C ARG A 27 -2.55 0.31 -14.67
N GLY A 28 -3.14 -0.81 -15.08
CA GLY A 28 -3.07 -1.28 -16.47
C GLY A 28 -1.65 -1.67 -16.92
N MET A 29 -0.74 -1.98 -15.99
CA MET A 29 0.63 -2.37 -16.33
C MET A 29 0.70 -3.87 -16.65
N THR A 30 1.43 -4.25 -17.70
CA THR A 30 1.75 -5.67 -17.94
C THR A 30 2.89 -6.14 -17.03
N ARG A 31 3.11 -7.46 -16.96
CA ARG A 31 4.19 -8.02 -16.14
C ARG A 31 5.55 -7.64 -16.70
N GLU A 32 5.64 -7.57 -18.02
CA GLU A 32 6.81 -7.22 -18.81
C GLU A 32 7.19 -5.76 -18.57
N VAL A 33 6.20 -4.86 -18.55
CA VAL A 33 6.41 -3.43 -18.24
C VAL A 33 6.89 -3.26 -16.80
N LEU A 34 6.20 -3.85 -15.81
CA LEU A 34 6.62 -3.75 -14.42
C LEU A 34 8.02 -4.33 -14.21
N GLY A 35 8.30 -5.50 -14.80
CA GLY A 35 9.62 -6.13 -14.77
C GLY A 35 10.69 -5.21 -15.34
N GLY A 36 10.47 -4.67 -16.55
CA GLY A 36 11.41 -3.76 -17.20
C GLY A 36 11.75 -2.53 -16.35
N LEU A 37 10.75 -1.93 -15.70
CA LEU A 37 10.94 -0.77 -14.82
C LEU A 37 11.80 -1.08 -13.58
N VAL A 38 11.78 -2.31 -13.07
CA VAL A 38 12.58 -2.71 -11.91
C VAL A 38 13.86 -3.46 -12.27
N GLY A 39 14.18 -3.59 -13.57
CA GLY A 39 15.33 -4.34 -14.06
C GLY A 39 15.19 -5.85 -13.88
N ARG A 40 13.98 -6.40 -14.03
CA ARG A 40 13.64 -7.82 -13.92
C ARG A 40 12.82 -8.30 -15.13
N SER A 41 12.69 -9.61 -15.28
CA SER A 41 11.86 -10.20 -16.35
C SER A 41 10.38 -10.23 -15.96
N GLY A 42 9.48 -10.28 -16.94
CA GLY A 42 8.04 -10.51 -16.70
C GLY A 42 7.77 -11.87 -16.05
N SER A 43 8.60 -12.88 -16.32
CA SER A 43 8.54 -14.19 -15.66
C SER A 43 8.88 -14.12 -14.16
N TRP A 44 9.82 -13.24 -13.78
CA TRP A 44 10.12 -12.97 -12.37
C TRP A 44 8.90 -12.35 -11.67
N VAL A 45 8.25 -11.36 -12.29
CA VAL A 45 7.02 -10.77 -11.76
C VAL A 45 5.93 -11.82 -11.58
N LYS A 46 5.73 -12.71 -12.55
CA LYS A 46 4.78 -13.83 -12.44
C LYS A 46 5.10 -14.74 -11.25
N ALA A 47 6.36 -15.09 -11.05
CA ALA A 47 6.77 -15.95 -9.95
C ALA A 47 6.59 -15.29 -8.57
N VAL A 48 6.76 -13.96 -8.48
CA VAL A 48 6.43 -13.18 -7.27
C VAL A 48 4.92 -13.11 -7.05
N GLU A 49 4.12 -12.85 -8.09
CA GLU A 49 2.65 -12.82 -7.99
C GLU A 49 2.05 -14.14 -7.53
N CYS A 50 2.64 -15.26 -7.97
CA CYS A 50 2.22 -16.61 -7.57
C CYS A 50 2.78 -17.05 -6.20
N GLY A 51 3.56 -16.21 -5.51
CA GLY A 51 4.18 -16.57 -4.23
C GLY A 51 5.28 -17.63 -4.32
N ARG A 52 5.81 -17.92 -5.52
CA ARG A 52 6.91 -18.87 -5.72
C ARG A 52 8.26 -18.29 -5.28
N LEU A 53 8.40 -16.97 -5.39
CA LEU A 53 9.57 -16.23 -4.89
C LEU A 53 9.20 -15.56 -3.57
N ALA A 54 10.10 -15.67 -2.59
CA ALA A 54 10.01 -14.95 -1.33
C ALA A 54 10.06 -13.42 -1.54
N THR A 55 9.62 -12.67 -0.52
CA THR A 55 9.65 -11.21 -0.53
C THR A 55 11.04 -10.69 -0.90
N PRO A 56 11.16 -9.84 -1.93
CA PRO A 56 12.46 -9.38 -2.38
C PRO A 56 13.12 -8.43 -1.37
N LYS A 57 14.43 -8.23 -1.52
CA LYS A 57 15.22 -7.27 -0.72
C LYS A 57 14.58 -5.88 -0.73
N LEU A 58 14.76 -5.12 0.36
CA LEU A 58 14.21 -3.77 0.52
C LEU A 58 14.50 -2.85 -0.69
N SER A 59 15.72 -2.86 -1.22
CA SER A 59 16.07 -2.05 -2.40
C SER A 59 15.26 -2.38 -3.66
N LEU A 60 14.74 -3.60 -3.77
CA LEU A 60 13.87 -4.00 -4.89
C LEU A 60 12.39 -3.71 -4.58
N LEU A 61 11.98 -3.79 -3.30
CA LEU A 61 10.67 -3.31 -2.86
C LEU A 61 10.48 -1.81 -3.11
N LEU A 62 11.50 -1.00 -2.81
CA LEU A 62 11.47 0.45 -3.08
C LEU A 62 11.29 0.73 -4.58
N ARG A 63 12.06 0.05 -5.43
CA ARG A 63 11.91 0.16 -6.89
C ARG A 63 10.54 -0.28 -7.38
N LEU A 64 9.97 -1.34 -6.80
CA LEU A 64 8.60 -1.75 -7.09
C LEU A 64 7.60 -0.68 -6.69
N ALA A 65 7.75 -0.06 -5.52
CA ALA A 65 6.87 1.01 -5.06
C ALA A 65 6.96 2.27 -5.95
N GLU A 66 8.17 2.63 -6.39
CA GLU A 66 8.39 3.72 -7.36
C GLU A 66 7.75 3.42 -8.72
N ALA A 67 7.99 2.23 -9.27
CA ALA A 67 7.40 1.80 -10.55
C ALA A 67 5.86 1.76 -10.45
N LEU A 68 5.34 1.25 -9.33
CA LEU A 68 3.94 1.27 -8.98
C LEU A 68 3.49 2.60 -8.38
N ARG A 69 4.24 3.71 -8.53
CA ARG A 69 3.99 5.07 -7.97
C ARG A 69 3.14 5.08 -6.71
N THR A 70 3.44 4.21 -5.75
CA THR A 70 2.72 4.11 -4.49
C THR A 70 3.49 4.92 -3.47
N ARG A 71 2.82 5.87 -2.81
CA ARG A 71 3.45 6.71 -1.78
C ARG A 71 3.71 5.97 -0.47
N ASP A 72 3.00 4.87 -0.26
CA ASP A 72 3.02 4.08 0.97
C ASP A 72 3.42 2.63 0.68
N LEU A 73 4.51 2.18 1.31
CA LEU A 73 5.00 0.80 1.19
C LEU A 73 4.03 -0.21 1.79
N ALA A 74 3.23 0.18 2.78
CA ALA A 74 2.27 -0.70 3.44
C ALA A 74 1.21 -1.24 2.45
N GLN A 75 0.92 -0.52 1.37
CA GLN A 75 0.04 -1.00 0.30
C GLN A 75 0.60 -2.24 -0.43
N LEU A 76 1.93 -2.40 -0.45
CA LEU A 76 2.60 -3.50 -1.12
C LEU A 76 2.91 -4.64 -0.13
N THR A 77 3.42 -4.33 1.06
CA THR A 77 3.81 -5.33 2.08
C THR A 77 2.70 -5.72 3.04
N GLY A 78 1.67 -4.91 3.23
CA GLY A 78 0.68 -5.05 4.30
C GLY A 78 1.07 -4.25 5.54
N CYS A 79 0.15 -4.16 6.51
CA CYS A 79 0.36 -3.52 7.80
C CYS A 79 1.16 -4.43 8.75
N GLN A 80 2.39 -4.73 8.36
CA GLN A 80 3.33 -5.47 9.20
C GLN A 80 3.93 -4.48 10.22
N SER A 81 3.32 -4.40 11.41
CA SER A 81 3.87 -3.69 12.56
C SER A 81 4.85 -4.61 13.28
N VAL A 82 6.11 -4.19 13.41
CA VAL A 82 7.08 -4.85 14.28
C VAL A 82 7.09 -4.09 15.61
N ASP A 83 6.52 -4.70 16.65
CA ASP A 83 6.67 -4.19 18.02
C ASP A 83 8.11 -4.47 18.46
N VAL A 84 8.97 -3.45 18.34
CA VAL A 84 10.34 -3.47 18.88
C VAL A 84 10.28 -3.09 20.35
N ASP A 85 9.57 -3.89 21.15
CA ASP A 85 9.68 -3.86 22.61
C ASP A 85 9.62 -5.29 23.13
N SER A 86 10.77 -5.96 23.06
CA SER A 86 10.96 -7.30 23.59
C SER A 86 11.37 -7.22 25.06
N SER A 87 10.41 -7.01 25.96
CA SER A 87 10.33 -7.69 27.27
C SER A 87 9.20 -7.13 28.16
N SER A 88 7.94 -7.31 27.75
CA SER A 88 6.82 -7.29 28.71
C SER A 88 5.70 -8.22 28.24
N PRO A 89 5.29 -9.22 29.05
CA PRO A 89 4.32 -10.24 28.63
C PRO A 89 2.86 -9.75 28.63
N THR A 90 2.59 -8.51 28.23
CA THR A 90 1.22 -8.03 28.01
C THR A 90 1.22 -6.98 26.93
N SER A 91 1.19 -7.41 25.66
CA SER A 91 0.67 -6.56 24.59
C SER A 91 -0.55 -7.25 24.00
N ARG A 92 -1.71 -6.78 24.48
CA ARG A 92 -3.01 -7.10 23.89
C ARG A 92 -3.03 -6.46 22.51
N HIS A 93 -3.32 -7.26 21.50
CA HIS A 93 -3.60 -6.84 20.13
C HIS A 93 -4.42 -5.54 20.12
N ARG A 94 -3.78 -4.42 19.79
CA ARG A 94 -4.50 -3.17 19.53
C ARG A 94 -4.98 -3.24 18.09
N THR A 95 -6.22 -3.65 17.99
CA THR A 95 -7.10 -3.64 16.83
C THR A 95 -6.91 -2.36 16.04
N CYS A 96 -6.58 -2.51 14.76
CA CYS A 96 -6.65 -1.43 13.78
C CYS A 96 -8.13 -1.23 13.42
N CYS A 97 -8.89 -0.62 14.34
CA CYS A 97 -10.23 -0.09 14.07
C CYS A 97 -10.21 1.38 14.43
N GLY A 98 -10.04 2.25 13.43
CA GLY A 98 -10.19 3.69 13.64
C GLY A 98 -9.65 4.53 12.49
N GLY A 99 -10.53 4.89 11.55
CA GLY A 99 -10.41 6.16 10.82
C GLY A 99 -9.89 6.08 9.39
N TRP A 100 -10.73 5.60 8.47
CA TRP A 100 -10.75 6.20 7.13
C TRP A 100 -11.68 7.43 7.18
N PRO A 101 -11.18 8.67 7.21
CA PRO A 101 -11.99 9.79 6.76
C PRO A 101 -11.96 9.78 5.22
N ASN A 102 -13.15 9.61 4.66
CA ASN A 102 -13.55 9.80 3.28
C ASN A 102 -12.63 10.77 2.48
N ALA A 103 -11.68 10.23 1.71
CA ALA A 103 -10.95 11.00 0.70
C ALA A 103 -11.80 11.01 -0.57
N GLU A 104 -12.79 11.88 -0.56
CA GLU A 104 -13.64 12.23 -1.68
C GLU A 104 -12.74 12.69 -2.85
N TRP A 105 -12.59 11.80 -3.83
CA TRP A 105 -11.95 12.09 -5.11
C TRP A 105 -12.83 13.11 -5.86
N SER A 106 -12.39 14.37 -5.92
CA SER A 106 -12.88 15.36 -6.89
C SER A 106 -11.73 15.78 -7.82
N PRO A 107 -11.76 15.41 -9.12
CA PRO A 107 -10.83 15.96 -10.10
C PRO A 107 -11.40 17.29 -10.64
N HIS A 108 -10.54 18.24 -11.05
CA HIS A 108 -10.81 19.56 -11.69
C HIS A 108 -11.57 20.62 -10.85
N ARG A 109 -10.92 21.67 -10.31
CA ARG A 109 -10.44 22.91 -10.96
C ARG A 109 -11.52 23.65 -11.77
N THR A 110 -12.04 24.73 -11.21
CA THR A 110 -12.34 25.98 -11.94
C THR A 110 -11.78 27.17 -11.17
N SER A 111 -11.03 28.00 -11.88
CA SER A 111 -10.31 29.18 -11.44
C SER A 111 -11.16 30.44 -11.63
N ALA A 112 -11.16 31.39 -10.68
CA ALA A 112 -11.45 32.80 -10.95
C ALA A 112 -11.00 33.74 -9.79
N THR A 113 -9.93 34.47 -10.09
CA THR A 113 -9.54 35.86 -9.72
C THR A 113 -9.70 36.45 -8.30
N PRO A 114 -8.66 37.15 -7.78
CA PRO A 114 -8.75 38.01 -6.61
C PRO A 114 -9.25 39.42 -6.97
N THR A 115 -10.19 39.97 -6.20
CA THR A 115 -10.57 41.40 -6.24
C THR A 115 -9.77 42.16 -5.18
N PRO A 116 -9.12 43.30 -5.51
CA PRO A 116 -8.37 44.06 -4.53
C PRO A 116 -9.26 45.04 -3.72
N SER A 117 -8.93 45.13 -2.43
CA SER A 117 -8.77 46.35 -1.63
C SER A 117 -9.64 47.59 -1.94
N ALA A 118 -10.46 48.00 -0.96
CA ALA A 118 -10.60 49.42 -0.60
C ALA A 118 -11.16 49.58 0.83
N SER A 119 -10.35 50.23 1.65
CA SER A 119 -10.67 50.79 2.96
C SER A 119 -11.77 51.87 2.89
N ARG A 120 -12.53 52.07 3.99
CA ARG A 120 -12.65 53.39 4.67
C ARG A 120 -13.45 53.31 5.99
N PRO A 121 -13.27 54.30 6.90
CA PRO A 121 -13.52 54.17 8.34
C PRO A 121 -14.76 54.91 8.86
N GLY A 122 -15.19 54.52 10.06
CA GLY A 122 -15.66 55.33 11.19
C GLY A 122 -16.66 56.49 10.98
N SER A 123 -17.80 56.41 11.67
CA SER A 123 -18.24 57.34 12.73
C SER A 123 -19.38 56.71 13.51
#